data_AF-A0A6M5JC51-F1
#
_entry.id   AF-A0A6M5JC51-F1
#
_cell.length_a   1.000
_cell.length_b   1.000
_cell.length_c   1.000
_cell.angle_alpha   90.00
_cell.angle_beta   90.00
_cell.angle_gamma   90.00
#
_symmetry.space_group_name_H-M   'P 1'
#
loop_
_entity.id
_entity.type
_entity.pdbx_description
1 polymer ?
#
loop_
_entity_poly.entity_id
_entity_poly.type
_entity_poly.pdbx_seq_one_letter_code
_entity_poly.pdbx_strand_id
1 'polypeptide(L)'
;MDLDRYVDAAWREIAWYVERLRAEGADALWRSGVVLGAAGIHAILEDQGTELRDFMGAPPAKRARALARHKDPVERHGFLIAAAYLARCAAAWLDVACRYGVSAGYGPEPRFLLGQAAAAAIELRDGFPTLWPFEDHPDPFGPSET
;
A
#
# COMPACT_ATOMS: atom_id res chain seq x y z
N MET A 1 12.81 -13.95 14.90
CA MET A 1 11.64 -13.81 14.02
C MET A 1 12.19 -13.72 12.60
N ASP A 2 11.76 -14.57 11.69
CA ASP A 2 12.32 -14.65 10.33
C ASP A 2 11.72 -13.54 9.46
N LEU A 3 12.11 -12.31 9.78
CA LEU A 3 11.53 -11.07 9.26
C LEU A 3 11.84 -10.87 7.77
N ASP A 4 12.98 -11.37 7.30
CA ASP A 4 13.40 -11.34 5.89
C ASP A 4 12.41 -12.09 4.98
N ARG A 5 11.90 -13.24 5.45
CA ARG A 5 10.86 -14.00 4.74
C ARG A 5 9.58 -13.19 4.54
N TYR A 6 9.22 -12.32 5.49
CA TYR A 6 8.02 -11.50 5.39
C TYR A 6 8.20 -10.32 4.45
N VAL A 7 9.41 -9.75 4.38
CA VAL A 7 9.75 -8.69 3.42
C VAL A 7 9.70 -9.24 1.98
N ASP A 8 10.31 -10.40 1.73
CA ASP A 8 10.26 -11.06 0.41
C ASP A 8 8.83 -11.43 0.00
N ALA A 9 8.03 -11.92 0.95
CA ALA A 9 6.63 -12.23 0.71
C ALA A 9 5.82 -10.96 0.38
N ALA A 10 6.04 -9.87 1.11
CA ALA A 10 5.37 -8.59 0.87
C ALA A 10 5.68 -8.04 -0.53
N TRP A 11 6.93 -8.15 -1.01
CA TRP A 11 7.30 -7.73 -2.36
C TRP A 11 6.60 -8.54 -3.45
N ARG A 12 6.47 -9.87 -3.27
CA ARG A 12 5.70 -10.71 -4.21
C ARG A 12 4.23 -10.33 -4.25
N GLU A 13 3.65 -10.00 -3.09
CA GLU A 13 2.27 -9.52 -3.02
C GLU A 13 2.12 -8.17 -3.73
N ILE A 14 3.02 -7.21 -3.51
CA ILE A 14 3.02 -5.91 -4.21
C ILE A 14 3.12 -6.09 -5.73
N ALA A 15 4.00 -6.97 -6.19
CA ALA A 15 4.19 -7.23 -7.62
C ALA A 15 2.87 -7.63 -8.30
N TRP A 16 2.03 -8.44 -7.64
CA TRP A 16 0.72 -8.81 -8.17
C TRP A 16 -0.19 -7.59 -8.37
N TYR A 17 -0.25 -6.65 -7.42
CA TYR A 17 -1.07 -5.44 -7.55
C TYR A 17 -0.55 -4.54 -8.68
N VAL A 18 0.76 -4.35 -8.77
CA VAL A 18 1.39 -3.52 -9.80
C VAL A 18 1.16 -4.12 -11.19
N GLU A 19 1.35 -5.43 -11.36
CA GLU A 19 1.05 -6.12 -12.62
C GLU A 19 -0.42 -6.00 -13.00
N ARG A 20 -1.31 -6.09 -12.00
CA ARG A 20 -2.74 -6.02 -12.25
C ARG A 20 -3.21 -4.61 -12.60
N LEU A 21 -2.62 -3.58 -12.00
CA LEU A 21 -2.80 -2.19 -12.43
C LEU A 21 -2.26 -1.99 -13.86
N ARG A 22 -1.04 -2.45 -14.16
CA ARG A 22 -0.47 -2.35 -15.52
C ARG A 22 -1.35 -3.01 -16.57
N ALA A 23 -2.03 -4.10 -16.23
CA ALA A 23 -2.96 -4.78 -17.13
C ALA A 23 -4.24 -3.99 -17.43
N GLU A 24 -4.68 -3.08 -16.56
CA GLU A 24 -5.79 -2.14 -16.85
C GLU A 24 -5.34 -1.00 -17.77
N GLY A 25 -4.03 -0.73 -17.82
CA GLY A 25 -3.39 0.29 -18.66
C GLY A 25 -3.22 1.63 -17.97
N ALA A 26 -1.99 2.17 -18.01
CA ALA A 26 -1.60 3.39 -17.30
C ALA A 26 -2.49 4.61 -17.65
N ASP A 27 -2.76 4.85 -18.93
CA ASP A 27 -3.65 5.93 -19.38
C ASP A 27 -5.08 5.82 -18.84
N ALA A 28 -5.62 4.59 -18.77
CA ALA A 28 -6.98 4.35 -18.30
C ALA A 28 -7.09 4.56 -16.80
N LEU A 29 -6.11 4.04 -16.06
CA LEU A 29 -5.96 4.27 -14.62
C LEU A 29 -5.79 5.76 -14.31
N TRP A 30 -4.94 6.46 -15.07
CA TRP A 30 -4.71 7.88 -14.87
C TRP A 30 -6.00 8.70 -15.06
N ARG A 31 -6.76 8.43 -16.13
CA ARG A 31 -8.06 9.07 -16.35
C ARG A 31 -9.04 8.80 -15.22
N SER A 32 -9.13 7.56 -14.73
CA SER A 32 -9.97 7.24 -13.56
C SER A 32 -9.48 7.94 -12.29
N GLY A 33 -8.17 8.03 -12.10
CA GLY A 33 -7.54 8.77 -11.01
C GLY A 33 -7.92 10.25 -11.02
N VAL A 34 -7.89 10.90 -12.19
CA VAL A 34 -8.33 12.30 -12.35
C VAL A 34 -9.82 12.47 -12.02
N VAL A 35 -10.67 11.51 -12.40
CA VAL A 35 -12.11 11.57 -12.08
C VAL A 35 -12.36 11.41 -10.58
N LEU A 36 -11.67 10.49 -9.92
CA LEU A 36 -11.84 10.22 -8.49
C LEU A 36 -11.21 11.30 -7.61
N GLY A 37 -10.04 11.79 -8.00
CA GLY A 37 -9.16 12.59 -7.15
C GLY A 37 -8.69 11.83 -5.90
N ALA A 38 -7.83 12.46 -5.10
CA ALA A 38 -7.36 11.88 -3.84
C ALA A 38 -8.53 11.57 -2.88
N ALA A 39 -9.50 12.49 -2.80
CA ALA A 39 -10.69 12.35 -1.95
C ALA A 39 -11.51 11.10 -2.29
N GLY A 40 -11.67 10.76 -3.57
CA GLY A 40 -12.37 9.54 -3.97
C GLY A 40 -11.64 8.27 -3.53
N ILE A 41 -10.31 8.25 -3.61
CA ILE A 41 -9.52 7.12 -3.12
C ILE A 41 -9.58 7.01 -1.59
N HIS A 42 -9.51 8.14 -0.88
CA HIS A 42 -9.66 8.16 0.58
C HIS A 42 -11.05 7.68 1.04
N ALA A 43 -12.12 8.08 0.35
CA ALA A 43 -13.46 7.56 0.63
C ALA A 43 -13.51 6.03 0.46
N ILE A 44 -12.87 5.46 -0.57
CA ILE A 44 -12.77 4.00 -0.74
C ILE A 44 -12.01 3.38 0.43
N LEU A 45 -10.89 3.97 0.86
CA LEU A 45 -10.10 3.47 1.99
C LEU A 45 -10.90 3.47 3.31
N GLU A 46 -11.73 4.49 3.52
CA GLU A 46 -12.55 4.65 4.72
C GLU A 46 -13.80 3.74 4.69
N ASP A 47 -14.59 3.81 3.61
CA ASP A 47 -15.88 3.12 3.51
C ASP A 47 -15.73 1.63 3.23
N GLN A 48 -14.70 1.24 2.48
CA GLN A 48 -14.48 -0.14 2.02
C GLN A 48 -13.26 -0.80 2.69
N GLY A 49 -12.73 -0.23 3.76
CA GLY A 49 -11.51 -0.72 4.42
C GLY A 49 -11.58 -2.20 4.85
N THR A 50 -12.75 -2.72 5.24
CA THR A 50 -12.92 -4.15 5.53
C THR A 50 -12.85 -5.01 4.28
N GLU A 51 -13.51 -4.61 3.20
CA GLU A 51 -13.46 -5.32 1.92
C GLU A 51 -12.04 -5.32 1.33
N LEU A 52 -11.33 -4.20 1.43
CA LEU A 52 -9.92 -4.11 1.04
C LEU A 52 -9.05 -5.09 1.82
N ARG A 53 -9.22 -5.18 3.15
CA ARG A 53 -8.46 -6.14 3.98
C ARG A 53 -8.77 -7.59 3.61
N ASP A 54 -10.04 -7.92 3.40
CA ASP A 54 -10.46 -9.27 2.99
C ASP A 54 -9.89 -9.63 1.61
N PHE A 55 -9.91 -8.66 0.68
CA PHE A 55 -9.31 -8.78 -0.64
C PHE A 55 -7.81 -9.01 -0.55
N MET A 56 -7.11 -8.21 0.25
CA MET A 56 -5.66 -8.34 0.45
C MET A 56 -5.28 -9.66 1.11
N GLY A 57 -6.10 -10.20 2.01
CA GLY A 57 -5.88 -11.51 2.64
C GLY A 57 -6.20 -12.70 1.74
N ALA A 58 -6.90 -12.51 0.62
CA ALA A 58 -7.33 -13.59 -0.26
C ALA A 58 -6.20 -14.07 -1.21
N PRO A 59 -6.17 -15.36 -1.61
CA PRO A 59 -5.26 -15.83 -2.65
C PRO A 59 -5.50 -15.14 -4.01
N PRO A 60 -4.47 -15.01 -4.88
CA PRO A 60 -4.56 -14.30 -6.17
C PRO A 60 -5.76 -14.69 -7.05
N ALA A 61 -6.10 -15.98 -7.11
CA ALA A 61 -7.25 -16.45 -7.90
C ALA A 61 -8.61 -15.93 -7.37
N LYS A 62 -8.75 -15.74 -6.05
CA LYS A 62 -9.94 -15.16 -5.44
C LYS A 62 -9.99 -13.65 -5.65
N ARG A 63 -8.85 -12.96 -5.57
CA ARG A 63 -8.74 -11.53 -5.89
C ARG A 63 -9.18 -11.24 -7.31
N ALA A 64 -8.69 -11.99 -8.30
CA ALA A 64 -9.11 -11.82 -9.69
C ALA A 64 -10.63 -11.98 -9.88
N ARG A 65 -11.26 -12.93 -9.18
CA ARG A 65 -12.72 -13.11 -9.18
C ARG A 65 -13.46 -11.97 -8.49
N ALA A 66 -12.92 -11.41 -7.41
CA ALA A 66 -13.52 -10.27 -6.72
C ALA A 66 -13.47 -9.02 -7.61
N LEU A 67 -12.32 -8.71 -8.23
CA LEU A 67 -12.18 -7.60 -9.17
C LEU A 67 -13.16 -7.67 -10.34
N ALA A 68 -13.43 -8.88 -10.86
CA ALA A 68 -14.37 -9.08 -11.95
C ALA A 68 -15.84 -8.72 -11.60
N ARG A 69 -16.16 -8.49 -10.32
CA ARG A 69 -17.49 -8.03 -9.88
C ARG A 69 -17.69 -6.52 -10.09
N HIS A 70 -16.61 -5.73 -10.10
CA HIS A 70 -16.67 -4.29 -10.37
C HIS A 70 -16.80 -4.07 -11.88
N LYS A 71 -18.03 -3.80 -12.31
CA LYS A 71 -18.36 -3.59 -13.73
C LYS A 71 -17.98 -2.20 -14.22
N ASP A 72 -18.04 -1.20 -13.34
CA ASP A 72 -17.56 0.14 -13.63
C ASP A 72 -16.02 0.16 -13.59
N PRO A 73 -15.34 0.52 -14.69
CA PRO A 73 -13.89 0.67 -14.70
C PRO A 73 -13.38 1.68 -13.66
N VAL A 74 -14.08 2.80 -13.43
CA VAL A 74 -13.60 3.85 -12.51
C VAL A 74 -13.58 3.30 -11.08
N GLU A 75 -14.66 2.65 -10.66
CA GLU A 75 -14.76 1.99 -9.36
C GLU A 75 -13.69 0.90 -9.20
N ARG A 76 -13.55 0.03 -10.23
CA ARG A 76 -12.54 -1.05 -10.21
C ARG A 76 -11.11 -0.50 -10.09
N HIS A 77 -10.79 0.55 -10.84
CA HIS A 77 -9.49 1.21 -10.80
C HIS A 77 -9.24 1.84 -9.42
N GLY A 78 -10.21 2.57 -8.87
CA GLY A 78 -10.11 3.17 -7.55
C GLY A 78 -9.86 2.12 -6.46
N PHE A 79 -10.61 1.02 -6.48
CA PHE A 79 -10.42 -0.09 -5.55
C PHE A 79 -9.02 -0.72 -5.68
N LEU A 80 -8.56 -0.96 -6.92
CA LEU A 80 -7.26 -1.56 -7.16
C LEU A 80 -6.10 -0.64 -6.76
N ILE A 81 -6.23 0.67 -6.99
CA ILE A 81 -5.26 1.69 -6.55
C ILE A 81 -5.20 1.73 -5.01
N ALA A 82 -6.36 1.77 -4.34
CA ALA A 82 -6.44 1.74 -2.88
C ALA A 82 -5.79 0.48 -2.29
N ALA A 83 -6.06 -0.70 -2.87
CA ALA A 83 -5.45 -1.95 -2.43
C ALA A 83 -3.93 -1.98 -2.64
N ALA A 84 -3.45 -1.49 -3.80
CA ALA A 84 -2.02 -1.39 -4.10
C ALA A 84 -1.31 -0.43 -3.14
N TYR A 85 -1.93 0.71 -2.85
CA TYR A 85 -1.46 1.68 -1.87
C TYR A 85 -1.31 1.05 -0.48
N LEU A 86 -2.36 0.40 0.03
CA LEU A 86 -2.31 -0.29 1.33
C LEU A 86 -1.24 -1.38 1.39
N ALA A 87 -1.08 -2.16 0.32
CA ALA A 87 -0.03 -3.19 0.25
C ALA A 87 1.38 -2.58 0.35
N ARG A 88 1.62 -1.46 -0.34
CA ARG A 88 2.90 -0.72 -0.27
C ARG A 88 3.12 -0.11 1.11
N CYS A 89 2.10 0.50 1.71
CA CYS A 89 2.18 1.03 3.08
C CYS A 89 2.49 -0.07 4.10
N ALA A 90 1.83 -1.23 3.99
CA ALA A 90 2.10 -2.37 4.85
C ALA A 90 3.55 -2.87 4.71
N ALA A 91 4.08 -2.95 3.49
CA ALA A 91 5.46 -3.34 3.26
C ALA A 91 6.47 -2.31 3.79
N ALA A 92 6.23 -1.02 3.58
CA ALA A 92 7.08 0.05 4.12
C ALA A 92 7.11 0.02 5.66
N TRP A 93 5.95 -0.17 6.29
CA TRP A 93 5.87 -0.33 7.74
C TRP A 93 6.61 -1.58 8.23
N LEU A 94 6.43 -2.72 7.55
CA LEU A 94 7.12 -3.97 7.89
C LEU A 94 8.64 -3.81 7.79
N ASP A 95 9.15 -3.23 6.70
CA ASP A 95 10.58 -3.00 6.51
C ASP A 95 11.19 -2.16 7.65
N VAL A 96 10.55 -1.04 8.00
CA VAL A 96 10.97 -0.19 9.11
C VAL A 96 10.88 -0.96 10.45
N ALA A 97 9.80 -1.67 10.69
CA ALA A 97 9.65 -2.48 11.90
C ALA A 97 10.72 -3.58 12.01
N CYS A 98 11.16 -4.16 10.88
CA CYS A 98 12.23 -5.14 10.83
C CYS A 98 13.59 -4.54 11.19
N ARG A 99 13.90 -3.36 10.63
CA ARG A 99 15.22 -2.70 10.81
C ARG A 99 15.40 -2.08 12.19
N TYR A 100 14.32 -1.53 12.74
CA TYR A 100 14.33 -0.84 14.05
C TYR A 100 13.75 -1.69 15.19
N GLY A 101 13.25 -2.89 14.91
CA GLY A 101 12.69 -3.79 15.90
C GLY A 101 13.75 -4.29 16.87
N VAL A 102 13.76 -3.76 18.10
CA VAL A 102 14.64 -4.28 19.15
C VAL A 102 14.08 -5.58 19.71
N SER A 103 14.88 -6.64 19.68
CA SER A 103 14.53 -7.88 20.37
C SER A 103 14.33 -7.61 21.86
N ALA A 104 13.10 -7.81 22.37
CA ALA A 104 12.77 -7.66 23.78
C ALA A 104 13.68 -8.48 24.72
N GLY A 105 14.33 -9.52 24.19
CA GLY A 105 15.31 -10.33 24.92
C GLY A 105 16.62 -9.60 25.27
N TYR A 106 16.89 -8.42 24.70
CA TYR A 106 18.12 -7.65 24.96
C TYR A 106 17.98 -6.63 26.10
N GLY A 107 16.78 -6.49 26.69
CA GLY A 107 16.51 -5.59 27.81
C GLY A 107 16.99 -4.14 27.65
N PRO A 108 16.77 -3.47 26.49
CA PRO A 108 17.22 -2.10 26.28
C PRO A 108 16.58 -1.11 27.27
N GLU A 109 17.29 -0.05 27.62
CA GLU A 109 16.71 1.03 28.42
C GLU A 109 15.53 1.70 27.68
N PRO A 110 14.42 2.05 28.36
CA PRO A 110 13.24 2.64 27.71
C PRO A 110 13.51 3.90 26.86
N ARG A 111 14.44 4.77 27.29
CA ARG A 111 14.81 5.98 26.55
C ARG A 111 15.49 5.69 25.21
N PHE A 112 16.23 4.58 25.14
CA PHE A 112 16.89 4.14 23.92
C PHE A 112 15.87 3.61 22.91
N LEU A 113 14.86 2.87 23.39
CA LEU A 113 13.72 2.45 22.57
C LEU A 113 12.96 3.65 21.99
N LEU A 114 12.75 4.71 22.79
CA LEU A 114 12.09 5.92 22.31
C LEU A 114 12.88 6.60 21.17
N GLY A 115 14.21 6.69 21.30
CA GLY A 115 15.07 7.24 20.24
C GLY A 115 15.02 6.44 18.94
N GLN A 116 15.03 5.10 19.04
CA GLN A 116 14.87 4.24 17.85
C GLN A 116 13.49 4.35 17.21
N ALA A 117 12.43 4.38 18.02
CA ALA A 117 11.07 4.56 17.52
C ALA A 117 10.91 5.92 16.80
N ALA A 118 11.56 6.98 17.31
CA ALA A 118 11.59 8.27 16.64
C ALA A 118 12.30 8.21 15.28
N ALA A 119 13.46 7.54 15.19
CA ALA A 119 14.17 7.34 13.93
C ALA A 119 13.35 6.54 12.91
N ALA A 120 12.72 5.45 13.36
CA ALA A 120 11.81 4.63 12.56
C ALA A 120 10.64 5.45 12.01
N ALA A 121 10.03 6.30 12.84
CA ALA A 121 8.91 7.15 12.44
C ALA A 121 9.31 8.22 11.42
N ILE A 122 10.48 8.84 11.59
CA ILE A 122 11.03 9.81 10.62
C ILE A 122 11.24 9.13 9.26
N GLU A 123 11.89 7.97 9.26
CA GLU A 123 12.16 7.26 8.02
C GLU A 123 10.87 6.80 7.32
N LEU A 124 9.90 6.26 8.07
CA LEU A 124 8.61 5.87 7.51
C LEU A 124 7.87 7.06 6.90
N ARG A 125 7.91 8.23 7.56
CA ARG A 125 7.30 9.46 7.06
C ARG A 125 7.97 9.92 5.77
N ASP A 126 9.30 9.98 5.75
CA ASP A 126 10.07 10.53 4.63
C ASP A 126 10.02 9.62 3.38
N GLY A 127 9.77 8.31 3.57
CA GLY A 127 9.63 7.31 2.51
C GLY A 127 8.19 6.79 2.32
N PHE A 128 7.18 7.46 2.86
CA PHE A 128 5.82 6.92 2.85
C PHE A 128 5.29 6.80 1.42
N PRO A 129 4.68 5.66 1.03
CA PRO A 129 4.18 5.48 -0.33
C PRO A 129 3.14 6.53 -0.72
N THR A 130 3.16 6.94 -2.00
CA THR A 130 2.12 7.76 -2.64
C THR A 130 0.96 6.88 -3.12
N LEU A 131 -0.21 7.48 -3.37
CA LEU A 131 -1.35 6.78 -3.97
C LEU A 131 -1.01 6.26 -5.38
N TRP A 132 -0.31 7.07 -6.19
CA TRP A 132 0.07 6.69 -7.55
C TRP A 132 1.37 5.86 -7.56
N PRO A 133 1.35 4.60 -8.05
CA PRO A 133 2.52 3.72 -8.00
C PRO A 133 3.39 3.77 -9.26
N PHE A 134 3.17 4.73 -10.16
CA PHE A 134 3.86 4.80 -11.45
C PHE A 134 4.64 6.09 -11.64
N GLU A 135 5.66 6.03 -12.49
CA GLU A 135 6.53 7.16 -12.85
C GLU A 135 6.25 7.70 -14.26
N ASP A 136 5.39 7.02 -15.03
CA ASP A 136 5.10 7.29 -16.45
C ASP A 136 4.16 8.49 -16.67
N HIS A 137 3.32 8.81 -15.68
CA HIS A 137 2.40 9.94 -15.70
C HIS A 137 2.55 10.81 -14.45
N PRO A 138 2.22 12.12 -14.54
CA PRO A 138 2.06 12.96 -13.36
C PRO A 138 1.02 12.34 -12.41
N ASP A 139 1.30 12.37 -11.10
CA ASP A 139 0.40 11.85 -10.07
C ASP A 139 -0.99 12.53 -10.18
N PRO A 140 -2.06 11.78 -10.52
CA PRO A 140 -3.40 12.35 -10.68
C PRO A 140 -4.04 12.76 -9.35
N PHE A 141 -3.43 12.39 -8.21
CA PHE A 141 -3.93 12.69 -6.87
C PHE A 141 -3.27 13.92 -6.24
N GLY A 142 -2.30 14.54 -6.93
CA GLY A 142 -1.53 15.67 -6.43
C GLY A 142 -0.37 15.23 -5.53
N PRO A 143 0.42 16.18 -4.98
CA PRO A 143 1.37 15.83 -3.94
C PRO A 143 0.59 15.28 -2.75
N SER A 144 0.94 14.09 -2.27
CA SER A 144 0.46 13.59 -0.97
C SER A 144 0.69 14.71 0.05
N GLU A 145 -0.38 15.32 0.56
CA GLU A 145 -0.23 16.33 1.59
C GLU A 145 0.49 15.69 2.78
N THR A 146 1.58 16.34 3.19
CA THR A 146 2.59 15.84 4.15
C THR A 146 2.17 16.12 5.58
#